data_AF-A0A8S1IXS7-F1
#
_entry.id   AF-A0A8S1IXS7-F1
#
_cell.length_a   1.000
_cell.length_b   1.000
_cell.length_c   1.000
_cell.angle_alpha   90.00
_cell.angle_beta   90.00
_cell.angle_gamma   90.00
#
_symmetry.space_group_name_H-M   'P 1'
#
loop_
_entity.id
_entity.type
_entity.pdbx_description
1 polymer ?
#
loop_
_entity_poly.entity_id
_entity_poly.type
_entity_poly.pdbx_seq_one_letter_code
_entity_poly.pdbx_strand_id
1 'polypeptide(L)'
;MPPAVTAFGPQTLAAIVVAALTFAGWFVALGGLSKLASDCESERAEVSCENLFRPHWWALFFQLFVMGALGGLAAAKWVSRARLVLLVFLAIALVEMTDCAEVFLRLRDIREVDSTVEQALAEGTTILEDHEEAAEAAAAGFIILTLVNFVAILLVGLEGIWDGCPFRIHFSTPFNRGVPQQAAPQPTPTGGKPPPGSTQPPDAPIAVESITA
;
A
#
# COMPACT_ATOMS: atom_id res chain seq x y z
N MET A 1 -2.30 -17.66 43.96
CA MET A 1 -2.94 -18.00 42.67
C MET A 1 -2.03 -17.48 41.57
N PRO A 2 -1.34 -18.34 40.81
CA PRO A 2 -0.52 -17.88 39.69
C PRO A 2 -1.43 -17.30 38.60
N PRO A 3 -1.08 -16.14 38.00
CA PRO A 3 -1.82 -15.61 36.87
C PRO A 3 -1.75 -16.61 35.72
N ALA A 4 -2.90 -16.98 35.16
CA ALA A 4 -2.97 -17.83 33.99
C ALA A 4 -2.23 -17.14 32.84
N VAL A 5 -1.11 -17.73 32.40
CA VAL A 5 -0.42 -17.31 31.19
C VAL A 5 -1.35 -17.64 30.03
N THR A 6 -2.09 -16.64 29.55
CA THR A 6 -2.90 -16.77 28.34
C THR A 6 -1.94 -16.93 27.18
N ALA A 7 -1.80 -18.15 26.67
CA ALA A 7 -1.04 -18.42 25.46
C ALA A 7 -1.59 -17.52 24.33
N PHE A 8 -0.71 -16.72 23.73
CA PHE A 8 -1.07 -15.92 22.56
C PHE A 8 -1.52 -16.87 21.44
N GLY A 9 -2.65 -16.54 20.80
CA GLY A 9 -3.08 -17.29 19.63
C GLY A 9 -2.04 -17.17 18.50
N PRO A 10 -2.01 -18.14 17.56
CA PRO A 10 -1.07 -18.13 16.44
C PRO A 10 -1.16 -16.85 15.59
N GLN A 11 -2.35 -16.25 15.49
CA GLN A 11 -2.58 -14.98 14.80
C GLN A 11 -1.87 -13.80 15.49
N THR A 12 -1.93 -13.75 16.83
CA THR A 12 -1.24 -12.70 17.59
C THR A 12 0.27 -12.83 17.46
N LEU A 13 0.80 -14.05 17.46
CA LEU A 13 2.22 -14.29 17.19
C LEU A 13 2.63 -13.84 15.79
N ALA A 14 1.85 -14.16 14.76
CA ALA A 14 2.12 -13.72 13.39
C ALA A 14 2.12 -12.19 13.28
N ALA A 15 1.14 -11.51 13.88
CA ALA A 15 1.07 -10.04 13.90
C ALA A 15 2.28 -9.41 14.61
N ILE A 16 2.72 -9.99 15.74
CA ILE A 16 3.91 -9.52 16.47
C ILE A 16 5.17 -9.68 15.61
N VAL A 17 5.34 -10.84 14.95
CA VAL A 17 6.49 -11.10 14.09
C VAL A 17 6.51 -10.14 12.90
N VAL A 18 5.37 -9.93 12.25
CA VAL A 18 5.22 -8.97 11.15
C VAL A 18 5.60 -7.57 11.62
N ALA A 19 5.03 -7.09 12.73
CA ALA A 19 5.34 -5.78 13.27
C ALA A 19 6.84 -5.63 13.59
N ALA A 20 7.46 -6.62 14.24
CA ALA A 20 8.87 -6.62 14.58
C ALA A 20 9.76 -6.57 13.33
N LEU A 21 9.45 -7.37 12.30
CA LEU A 21 10.17 -7.37 11.04
C LEU A 21 9.98 -6.05 10.27
N THR A 22 8.77 -5.47 10.29
CA THR A 22 8.56 -4.15 9.67
C THR A 22 9.40 -3.09 10.36
N PHE A 23 9.44 -3.05 11.70
CA PHE A 23 10.29 -2.10 12.43
C PHE A 23 11.77 -2.31 12.13
N ALA A 24 12.24 -3.57 12.12
CA ALA A 24 13.62 -3.87 11.78
C ALA A 24 13.97 -3.40 10.36
N GLY A 25 13.15 -3.73 9.36
CA GLY A 25 13.34 -3.27 7.98
C GLY A 25 13.30 -1.75 7.86
N TRP A 26 12.39 -1.09 8.59
CA TRP A 26 12.27 0.36 8.62
C TRP A 26 13.53 1.04 9.19
N PHE A 27 14.06 0.56 10.32
CA PHE A 27 15.29 1.11 10.91
C PHE A 27 16.51 0.87 10.02
N VAL A 28 16.61 -0.30 9.38
CA VAL A 28 17.71 -0.61 8.46
C VAL A 28 17.66 0.29 7.22
N ALA A 29 16.47 0.47 6.62
CA ALA A 29 16.29 1.37 5.49
C ALA A 29 16.58 2.83 5.86
N LEU A 30 16.10 3.27 7.03
CA LEU A 30 16.33 4.61 7.56
C LEU A 30 17.82 4.88 7.78
N GLY A 31 18.54 3.93 8.37
CA GLY A 31 19.98 4.04 8.63
C GLY A 31 20.79 4.17 7.34
N GLY A 32 20.54 3.28 6.36
CA GLY A 32 21.20 3.34 5.06
C GLY A 32 20.90 4.64 4.31
N LEU A 33 19.63 5.04 4.25
CA LEU A 33 19.20 6.27 3.57
C LEU A 33 19.78 7.53 4.24
N SER A 34 19.87 7.56 5.57
CA SER A 34 20.42 8.69 6.31
C SER A 34 21.91 8.85 6.07
N LYS A 35 22.68 7.74 6.03
CA LYS A 35 24.11 7.77 5.71
C LYS A 35 24.33 8.31 4.28
N LEU A 36 23.61 7.76 3.30
CA LEU A 36 23.66 8.23 1.91
C LEU A 36 23.30 9.73 1.75
N ALA A 37 22.30 10.20 2.48
CA ALA A 37 21.90 11.60 2.45
C ALA A 37 22.98 12.53 3.02
N SER A 38 23.59 12.13 4.15
CA SER A 38 24.70 12.85 4.78
C SER A 38 25.92 12.91 3.86
N ASP A 39 26.27 11.79 3.23
CA ASP A 39 27.45 11.72 2.38
C ASP A 39 27.25 12.57 1.10
N CYS A 40 26.05 12.56 0.52
CA CYS A 40 25.70 13.41 -0.62
C CYS A 40 25.86 14.91 -0.29
N GLU A 41 25.37 15.34 0.88
CA GLU A 41 25.47 16.74 1.32
C GLU A 41 26.94 17.19 1.47
N SER A 42 27.82 16.27 1.88
CA SER A 42 29.25 16.54 2.03
C SER A 42 30.00 16.65 0.70
N GLU A 43 29.61 15.87 -0.32
CA GLU A 43 30.33 15.79 -1.59
C GLU A 43 29.84 16.78 -2.66
N ARG A 44 28.54 17.12 -2.68
CA ARG A 44 27.93 17.89 -3.77
C ARG A 44 27.17 19.11 -3.27
N ALA A 45 27.91 20.19 -2.99
CA ALA A 45 27.31 21.46 -2.57
C ALA A 45 26.36 22.10 -3.61
N GLU A 46 26.46 21.73 -4.89
CA GLU A 46 25.68 22.35 -5.98
C GLU A 46 24.39 21.61 -6.35
N VAL A 47 24.27 20.31 -6.03
CA VAL A 47 23.07 19.52 -6.33
C VAL A 47 22.25 19.36 -5.06
N SER A 48 20.95 19.70 -5.12
CA SER A 48 20.06 19.53 -3.97
C SER A 48 19.82 18.04 -3.68
N CYS A 49 20.68 17.45 -2.83
CA CYS A 49 20.56 16.08 -2.32
C CYS A 49 19.19 15.82 -1.68
N GLU A 50 18.59 16.87 -1.09
CA GLU A 50 17.24 16.82 -0.54
C GLU A 50 16.22 16.32 -1.56
N ASN A 51 16.24 16.85 -2.79
CA ASN A 51 15.28 16.44 -3.82
C ASN A 51 15.48 15.00 -4.31
N LEU A 52 16.72 14.50 -4.28
CA LEU A 52 17.04 13.13 -4.68
C LEU A 52 16.49 12.10 -3.68
N PHE A 53 16.64 12.36 -2.38
CA PHE A 53 16.21 11.43 -1.34
C PHE A 53 14.78 11.67 -0.86
N ARG A 54 14.16 12.82 -1.14
CA ARG A 54 12.78 13.15 -0.77
C ARG A 54 11.75 12.04 -1.06
N PRO A 55 11.69 11.39 -2.24
CA PRO A 55 10.72 10.32 -2.48
C PRO A 55 10.96 9.09 -1.58
N HIS A 56 12.21 8.75 -1.30
CA HIS A 56 12.58 7.62 -0.43
C HIS A 56 12.23 7.90 1.04
N TRP A 57 12.45 9.15 1.49
CA TRP A 57 11.99 9.62 2.80
C TRP A 57 10.46 9.53 2.91
N TRP A 58 9.76 9.97 1.86
CA TRP A 58 8.30 9.88 1.81
C TRP A 58 7.81 8.44 1.92
N ALA A 59 8.42 7.50 1.19
CA ALA A 59 8.09 6.08 1.27
C ALA A 59 8.23 5.54 2.71
N LEU A 60 9.32 5.87 3.41
CA LEU A 60 9.51 5.47 4.82
C LEU A 60 8.48 6.09 5.78
N PHE A 61 8.11 7.35 5.58
CA PHE A 61 7.05 7.99 6.36
C PHE A 61 5.69 7.38 6.07
N PHE A 62 5.40 7.09 4.81
CA PHE A 62 4.17 6.44 4.39
C PHE A 62 4.04 5.04 5.01
N GLN A 63 5.12 4.25 5.03
CA GLN A 63 5.15 2.96 5.72
C GLN A 63 4.82 3.09 7.22
N LEU A 64 5.42 4.08 7.90
CA LEU A 64 5.16 4.33 9.31
C LEU A 64 3.69 4.70 9.54
N PHE A 65 3.11 5.50 8.65
CA PHE A 65 1.68 5.83 8.66
C PHE A 65 0.81 4.57 8.50
N VAL A 66 1.12 3.69 7.54
CA VAL A 66 0.38 2.43 7.32
C VAL A 66 0.47 1.52 8.55
N MET A 67 1.66 1.40 9.16
CA MET A 67 1.83 0.66 10.41
C MET A 67 1.02 1.25 11.55
N GLY A 68 1.05 2.57 11.72
CA GLY A 68 0.29 3.28 12.74
C GLY A 68 -1.23 3.10 12.55
N ALA A 69 -1.70 3.19 11.31
CA ALA A 69 -3.10 2.95 10.96
C ALA A 69 -3.51 1.51 11.27
N LEU A 70 -2.69 0.52 10.87
CA LEU A 70 -2.96 -0.89 11.15
C LEU A 70 -3.00 -1.18 12.66
N GLY A 71 -2.01 -0.67 13.42
CA GLY A 71 -1.94 -0.83 14.87
C GLY A 71 -3.10 -0.14 15.60
N GLY A 72 -3.44 1.09 15.20
CA GLY A 72 -4.58 1.83 15.76
C GLY A 72 -5.92 1.15 15.49
N LEU A 73 -6.13 0.66 14.26
CA LEU A 73 -7.34 -0.08 13.89
C LEU A 73 -7.43 -1.44 14.58
N ALA A 74 -6.29 -2.13 14.78
CA ALA A 74 -6.23 -3.36 15.56
C ALA A 74 -6.61 -3.12 17.03
N ALA A 75 -6.05 -2.09 17.67
CA ALA A 75 -6.39 -1.70 19.03
C ALA A 75 -7.87 -1.32 19.19
N ALA A 76 -8.43 -0.63 18.18
CA ALA A 76 -9.85 -0.27 18.13
C ALA A 76 -10.80 -1.43 17.75
N LYS A 77 -10.26 -2.60 17.34
CA LYS A 77 -11.03 -3.73 16.79
C LYS A 77 -11.85 -3.38 15.55
N TRP A 78 -11.35 -2.45 14.73
CA TRP A 78 -12.03 -1.94 13.52
C TRP A 78 -11.42 -2.46 12.21
N VAL A 79 -10.46 -3.38 12.29
CA VAL A 79 -9.75 -3.94 11.13
C VAL A 79 -10.72 -4.50 10.09
N SER A 80 -11.79 -5.19 10.49
CA SER A 80 -12.77 -5.77 9.57
C SER A 80 -13.49 -4.72 8.70
N ARG A 81 -13.78 -3.54 9.25
CA ARG A 81 -14.45 -2.44 8.53
C ARG A 81 -13.51 -1.70 7.59
N ALA A 82 -12.26 -1.52 8.00
CA ALA A 82 -11.24 -0.80 7.25
C ALA A 82 -10.40 -1.70 6.33
N ARG A 83 -10.71 -3.00 6.26
CA ARG A 83 -9.89 -4.02 5.59
C ARG A 83 -9.55 -3.68 4.14
N LEU A 84 -10.54 -3.31 3.33
CA LEU A 84 -10.31 -2.98 1.91
C LEU A 84 -9.37 -1.77 1.77
N VAL A 85 -9.58 -0.76 2.61
CA VAL A 85 -8.76 0.45 2.64
C VAL A 85 -7.33 0.10 3.05
N LEU A 86 -7.16 -0.69 4.11
CA LEU A 86 -5.85 -1.19 4.56
C LEU A 86 -5.11 -1.98 3.48
N LEU A 87 -5.81 -2.85 2.75
CA LEU A 87 -5.22 -3.63 1.66
C LEU A 87 -4.72 -2.73 0.52
N VAL A 88 -5.47 -1.67 0.18
CA VAL A 88 -5.03 -0.69 -0.83
C VAL A 88 -3.79 0.06 -0.36
N PHE A 89 -3.77 0.57 0.88
CA PHE A 89 -2.61 1.26 1.43
C PHE A 89 -1.37 0.36 1.52
N LEU A 90 -1.54 -0.90 1.94
CA LEU A 90 -0.46 -1.89 1.95
C LEU A 90 0.05 -2.21 0.55
N ALA A 91 -0.84 -2.30 -0.45
CA ALA A 91 -0.45 -2.54 -1.84
C ALA A 91 0.33 -1.36 -2.43
N ILE A 92 -0.08 -0.12 -2.13
CA ILE A 92 0.66 1.09 -2.52
C ILE A 92 2.04 1.08 -1.87
N ALA A 93 2.10 0.82 -0.55
CA ALA A 93 3.37 0.75 0.17
C ALA A 93 4.29 -0.35 -0.40
N LEU A 94 3.73 -1.51 -0.76
CA LEU A 94 4.48 -2.59 -1.39
C LEU A 94 5.14 -2.14 -2.70
N VAL A 95 4.41 -1.44 -3.57
CA VAL A 95 4.93 -0.95 -4.85
C VAL A 95 6.01 0.10 -4.62
N GLU A 96 5.79 1.06 -3.73
CA GLU A 96 6.79 2.10 -3.42
C GLU A 96 8.09 1.50 -2.84
N MET A 97 7.98 0.52 -1.93
CA MET A 97 9.16 -0.16 -1.36
C MET A 97 9.91 -0.98 -2.41
N THR A 98 9.20 -1.59 -3.36
CA THR A 98 9.81 -2.34 -4.46
C THR A 98 10.61 -1.42 -5.38
N ASP A 99 10.04 -0.27 -5.75
CA ASP A 99 10.71 0.73 -6.59
C ASP A 99 11.95 1.30 -5.87
N CYS A 100 11.84 1.62 -4.58
CA CYS A 100 12.99 2.04 -3.77
C CYS A 100 14.09 0.97 -3.72
N ALA A 101 13.73 -0.30 -3.48
CA ALA A 101 14.68 -1.40 -3.46
C ALA A 101 15.41 -1.55 -4.81
N GLU A 102 14.68 -1.46 -5.93
CA GLU A 102 15.25 -1.54 -7.28
C GLU A 102 16.24 -0.41 -7.55
N VAL A 103 15.92 0.82 -7.13
CA VAL A 103 16.82 1.99 -7.29
C VAL A 103 18.15 1.74 -6.57
N PHE A 104 18.12 1.31 -5.30
CA PHE A 104 19.36 1.06 -4.53
C PHE A 104 20.12 -0.18 -5.02
N LEU A 105 19.43 -1.21 -5.52
CA LEU A 105 20.08 -2.35 -6.17
C LEU A 105 20.77 -1.96 -7.48
N ARG A 106 20.16 -1.09 -8.29
CA ARG A 106 20.81 -0.59 -9.53
C ARG A 106 22.00 0.32 -9.27
N LEU A 107 21.96 1.11 -8.20
CA LEU A 107 23.09 1.92 -7.75
C LEU A 107 24.32 1.06 -7.45
N ARG A 108 24.12 -0.14 -6.90
CA ARG A 108 25.19 -1.15 -6.72
C ARG A 108 25.74 -1.63 -8.07
N ASP A 109 24.87 -2.08 -8.98
CA ASP A 109 25.29 -2.66 -10.27
C ASP A 109 26.13 -1.69 -11.13
N ILE A 110 25.77 -0.40 -11.13
CA ILE A 110 26.49 0.61 -11.92
C ILE A 110 27.91 0.82 -11.39
N ARG A 111 28.11 0.69 -10.07
CA ARG A 111 29.40 0.94 -9.42
C ARG A 111 30.38 -0.21 -9.62
N GLU A 112 29.88 -1.44 -9.71
CA GLU A 112 30.71 -2.62 -9.98
C GLU A 112 31.40 -2.53 -11.36
N VAL A 113 30.77 -1.87 -12.34
CA VAL A 113 31.35 -1.68 -13.68
C VAL A 113 32.52 -0.67 -13.69
N ASP A 114 32.45 0.40 -12.87
CA ASP A 114 33.52 1.42 -12.79
C ASP A 114 34.71 1.00 -11.91
N SER A 115 34.52 0.02 -11.03
CA SER A 115 35.58 -0.49 -10.13
C SER A 115 36.82 -1.04 -10.87
N THR A 116 36.67 -1.44 -12.14
CA THR A 116 37.79 -1.88 -12.99
C THR A 116 38.75 -0.75 -13.37
N VAL A 117 38.33 0.51 -13.25
CA VAL A 117 39.15 1.70 -13.51
C VAL A 117 39.76 2.26 -12.23
N GLU A 118 39.06 2.14 -11.09
CA GLU A 118 39.50 2.67 -9.80
C GLU A 118 40.61 1.86 -9.11
N GLN A 119 40.72 0.56 -9.41
CA GLN A 119 41.83 -0.27 -8.93
C GLN A 119 43.21 0.21 -9.44
N ALA A 120 43.24 1.06 -10.47
CA ALA A 120 44.46 1.72 -10.97
C ALA A 120 44.83 3.00 -10.20
N LEU A 121 43.99 3.51 -9.30
CA LEU A 121 44.13 4.81 -8.62
C LEU A 121 44.15 4.68 -7.09
N ALA A 122 44.89 3.68 -6.58
CA ALA A 122 44.88 3.20 -5.20
C ALA A 122 45.49 4.13 -4.11
N GLU A 123 45.45 5.45 -4.25
CA GLU A 123 45.95 6.40 -3.23
C GLU A 123 44.85 7.25 -2.55
N GLY A 124 43.57 6.99 -2.81
CA GLY A 124 42.44 7.76 -2.22
C GLY A 124 41.22 6.95 -1.75
N THR A 125 41.32 5.62 -1.63
CA THR A 125 40.20 4.66 -1.65
C THR A 125 39.36 4.50 -0.38
N THR A 126 39.67 5.17 0.75
CA THR A 126 38.89 4.94 1.99
C THR A 126 37.51 5.59 1.99
N ILE A 127 37.21 6.51 1.06
CA ILE A 127 35.92 7.24 1.04
C ILE A 127 34.86 6.47 0.26
N LEU A 128 35.23 5.62 -0.72
CA LEU A 128 34.24 4.94 -1.57
C LEU A 128 33.55 3.74 -0.92
N GLU A 129 34.24 3.02 -0.05
CA GLU A 129 33.77 1.78 0.59
C GLU A 129 32.54 2.06 1.50
N ASP A 130 32.53 3.21 2.17
CA ASP A 130 31.47 3.61 3.11
C ASP A 130 30.10 3.82 2.45
N HIS A 131 30.09 4.24 1.17
CA HIS A 131 28.87 4.50 0.38
C HIS A 131 28.18 3.22 -0.09
N GLU A 132 28.95 2.15 -0.34
CA GLU A 132 28.41 0.88 -0.82
C GLU A 132 27.61 0.20 0.29
N GLU A 133 28.18 0.12 1.49
CA GLU A 133 27.51 -0.45 2.65
C GLU A 133 26.20 0.29 2.98
N ALA A 134 26.17 1.62 2.80
CA ALA A 134 24.99 2.43 3.04
C ALA A 134 23.85 2.14 2.04
N ALA A 135 24.20 1.99 0.76
CA ALA A 135 23.25 1.61 -0.28
C ALA A 135 22.75 0.17 -0.10
N GLU A 136 23.62 -0.77 0.25
CA GLU A 136 23.23 -2.15 0.57
C GLU A 136 22.29 -2.21 1.77
N ALA A 137 22.60 -1.47 2.84
CA ALA A 137 21.74 -1.38 4.01
C ALA A 137 20.37 -0.80 3.65
N ALA A 138 20.32 0.28 2.87
CA ALA A 138 19.07 0.86 2.40
C ALA A 138 18.25 -0.16 1.60
N ALA A 139 18.86 -0.79 0.59
CA ALA A 139 18.23 -1.81 -0.24
C ALA A 139 17.69 -2.99 0.59
N ALA A 140 18.49 -3.52 1.51
CA ALA A 140 18.08 -4.62 2.38
C ALA A 140 16.86 -4.24 3.24
N GLY A 141 16.84 -3.03 3.78
CA GLY A 141 15.69 -2.51 4.53
C GLY A 141 14.41 -2.46 3.69
N PHE A 142 14.50 -1.91 2.47
CA PHE A 142 13.37 -1.85 1.53
C PHE A 142 12.89 -3.25 1.09
N ILE A 143 13.79 -4.21 0.89
CA ILE A 143 13.44 -5.61 0.57
C ILE A 143 12.70 -6.26 1.74
N ILE A 144 13.18 -6.09 2.98
CA ILE A 144 12.49 -6.60 4.17
C ILE A 144 11.10 -6.00 4.26
N LEU A 145 10.95 -4.68 4.10
CA LEU A 145 9.66 -4.00 4.11
C LEU A 145 8.72 -4.53 3.03
N THR A 146 9.23 -4.79 1.82
CA THR A 146 8.48 -5.37 0.70
C THR A 146 7.94 -6.75 1.07
N LEU A 147 8.80 -7.64 1.56
CA LEU A 147 8.39 -9.00 1.95
C LEU A 147 7.37 -8.96 3.10
N VAL A 148 7.57 -8.09 4.08
CA VAL A 148 6.66 -7.98 5.22
C VAL A 148 5.31 -7.38 4.82
N ASN A 149 5.28 -6.37 3.93
CA ASN A 149 4.03 -5.84 3.38
C ASN A 149 3.27 -6.89 2.59
N PHE A 150 3.97 -7.72 1.80
CA PHE A 150 3.35 -8.85 1.10
C PHE A 150 2.71 -9.84 2.08
N VAL A 151 3.43 -10.22 3.15
CA VAL A 151 2.88 -11.10 4.19
C VAL A 151 1.71 -10.43 4.93
N ALA A 152 1.77 -9.13 5.22
CA ALA A 152 0.70 -8.39 5.86
C ALA A 152 -0.58 -8.36 4.99
N ILE A 153 -0.43 -8.18 3.68
CA ILE A 153 -1.54 -8.29 2.70
C ILE A 153 -2.17 -9.68 2.78
N LEU A 154 -1.37 -10.75 2.85
CA LEU A 154 -1.89 -12.10 2.98
C LEU A 154 -2.63 -12.30 4.31
N LEU A 155 -2.11 -11.83 5.43
CA LEU A 155 -2.76 -11.99 6.74
C LEU A 155 -4.09 -11.23 6.82
N VAL A 156 -4.07 -9.94 6.47
CA VAL A 156 -5.28 -9.09 6.42
C VAL A 156 -6.25 -9.61 5.35
N GLY A 157 -5.73 -10.13 4.24
CA GLY A 157 -6.46 -10.73 3.14
C GLY A 157 -7.06 -12.10 3.46
N LEU A 158 -6.52 -12.85 4.42
CA LEU A 158 -7.06 -14.15 4.81
C LEU A 158 -8.04 -14.05 5.99
N GLU A 159 -7.87 -13.11 6.92
CA GLU A 159 -8.73 -13.02 8.13
C GLU A 159 -10.23 -12.98 7.83
N GLY A 160 -10.66 -12.29 6.77
CA GLY A 160 -12.08 -12.26 6.43
C GLY A 160 -12.64 -13.54 5.77
N ILE A 161 -11.82 -14.57 5.55
CA ILE A 161 -12.28 -15.92 5.15
C ILE A 161 -12.68 -16.73 6.39
N TRP A 162 -12.08 -16.46 7.56
CA TRP A 162 -12.26 -17.25 8.77
C TRP A 162 -13.44 -16.79 9.64
N ASP A 163 -13.81 -15.51 9.57
CA ASP A 163 -14.94 -14.95 10.35
C ASP A 163 -16.33 -15.32 9.81
N GLY A 164 -16.45 -16.27 8.88
CA GLY A 164 -17.73 -16.84 8.44
C GLY A 164 -18.70 -15.85 7.76
N CYS A 165 -18.28 -14.61 7.50
CA CYS A 165 -19.06 -13.65 6.74
C CYS A 165 -18.91 -13.95 5.24
N PRO A 166 -19.99 -14.29 4.52
CA PRO A 166 -19.96 -14.34 3.07
C PRO A 166 -19.88 -12.89 2.58
N PHE A 167 -18.68 -12.33 2.53
CA PHE A 167 -18.38 -11.26 1.59
C PHE A 167 -18.48 -11.89 0.20
N ARG A 168 -19.72 -12.10 -0.26
CA ARG A 168 -20.04 -12.32 -1.66
C ARG A 168 -19.61 -11.02 -2.31
N ILE A 169 -18.38 -10.99 -2.80
CA ILE A 169 -17.97 -10.00 -3.78
C ILE A 169 -18.90 -10.29 -4.96
N HIS A 170 -20.07 -9.65 -4.97
CA HIS A 170 -20.89 -9.53 -6.15
C HIS A 170 -20.04 -8.66 -7.07
N PHE A 171 -19.13 -9.30 -7.81
CA PHE A 171 -18.70 -8.81 -9.10
C PHE A 171 -19.98 -8.67 -9.90
N SER A 172 -20.60 -7.50 -9.75
CA SER A 172 -21.63 -7.01 -10.63
C SER A 172 -20.87 -6.78 -11.92
N THR A 173 -20.65 -7.83 -12.69
CA THR A 173 -20.16 -7.73 -14.06
C THR A 173 -21.14 -6.79 -14.77
N PRO A 174 -20.77 -5.53 -15.08
CA PRO A 174 -21.63 -4.68 -15.86
C PRO A 174 -21.41 -5.04 -17.32
N PHE A 175 -21.68 -6.30 -17.69
CA PHE A 175 -21.44 -6.80 -19.04
C PHE A 175 -22.40 -7.96 -19.37
N ASN A 176 -23.69 -7.72 -19.15
CA ASN A 176 -24.72 -8.41 -19.90
C ASN A 176 -25.83 -7.44 -20.30
N ARG A 177 -25.41 -6.30 -20.88
CA ARG A 177 -26.30 -5.41 -21.62
C ARG A 177 -26.45 -6.01 -23.02
N GLY A 178 -27.34 -6.99 -23.19
CA GLY A 178 -27.51 -7.59 -24.52
C GLY A 178 -28.39 -8.81 -24.69
N VAL A 179 -29.06 -9.33 -23.66
CA VAL A 179 -30.14 -10.29 -23.91
C VAL A 179 -31.46 -9.51 -23.85
N PRO A 180 -32.16 -9.30 -24.98
CA PRO A 180 -33.52 -8.81 -24.92
C PRO A 180 -34.34 -9.81 -24.12
N GLN A 181 -34.78 -9.38 -22.94
CA GLN A 181 -35.70 -10.12 -22.10
C GLN A 181 -36.99 -10.28 -22.91
N GLN A 182 -37.17 -11.46 -23.49
CA GLN A 182 -38.38 -11.82 -24.22
C GLN A 182 -39.55 -11.67 -23.25
N ALA A 183 -40.37 -10.66 -23.48
CA ALA A 183 -41.53 -10.35 -22.66
C ALA A 183 -42.40 -11.61 -22.54
N ALA A 184 -42.59 -12.07 -21.30
CA ALA A 184 -43.60 -13.09 -21.03
C ALA A 184 -44.97 -12.56 -21.47
N PRO A 185 -45.82 -13.39 -22.10
CA PRO A 185 -47.14 -12.96 -22.53
C PRO A 185 -47.95 -12.48 -21.33
N GLN A 186 -48.30 -11.20 -21.36
CA GLN A 186 -49.12 -10.53 -20.36
C GLN A 186 -50.53 -11.16 -20.38
N PRO A 187 -51.07 -11.64 -19.26
CA PRO A 187 -52.43 -12.15 -19.23
C PRO A 187 -53.41 -11.01 -19.50
N THR A 188 -54.28 -11.22 -20.48
CA THR A 188 -55.36 -10.31 -20.90
C THR A 188 -56.25 -9.97 -19.70
N PRO A 189 -56.41 -8.68 -19.33
CA PRO A 189 -57.36 -8.29 -18.30
C PRO A 189 -58.78 -8.32 -18.89
N THR A 190 -59.55 -9.35 -18.56
CA THR A 190 -61.00 -9.34 -18.70
C THR A 190 -61.61 -8.42 -17.64
N GLY A 191 -62.17 -7.30 -18.09
CA GLY A 191 -63.33 -6.65 -17.47
C GLY A 191 -63.07 -5.92 -16.14
N GLY A 192 -62.76 -4.63 -16.21
CA GLY A 192 -62.77 -3.74 -15.05
C GLY A 192 -62.99 -2.28 -15.48
N LYS A 193 -64.14 -1.74 -15.09
CA LYS A 193 -64.66 -0.38 -15.34
C LYS A 193 -63.64 0.72 -15.01
N PRO A 194 -63.49 1.79 -15.84
CA PRO A 194 -62.56 2.87 -15.54
C PRO A 194 -63.09 3.76 -14.38
N PRO A 195 -62.26 4.14 -13.41
CA PRO A 195 -62.58 5.21 -12.46
C PRO A 195 -62.33 6.61 -13.10
N PRO A 196 -63.15 7.62 -12.77
CA PRO A 196 -62.98 9.00 -13.22
C PRO A 196 -62.05 9.82 -12.30
N GLY A 197 -61.25 10.72 -12.89
CA GLY A 197 -60.69 11.92 -12.25
C GLY A 197 -59.36 11.73 -11.50
N SER A 198 -58.25 12.23 -12.07
CA SER A 198 -57.59 13.51 -11.73
C SER A 198 -56.80 13.44 -10.40
N THR A 199 -55.52 13.82 -10.31
CA THR A 199 -54.92 15.07 -10.79
C THR A 199 -53.40 14.90 -10.76
N GLN A 200 -52.72 15.22 -11.87
CA GLN A 200 -51.27 15.21 -11.98
C GLN A 200 -50.74 16.62 -11.65
N PRO A 201 -49.85 16.80 -10.65
CA PRO A 201 -49.20 18.08 -10.42
C PRO A 201 -48.15 18.36 -11.53
N PRO A 202 -47.92 19.63 -11.87
CA PRO A 202 -47.00 20.02 -12.93
C PRO A 202 -45.54 19.77 -12.54
N ASP A 203 -44.76 19.29 -13.52
CA ASP A 203 -43.31 19.15 -13.46
C ASP A 203 -42.63 20.50 -13.18
N ALA A 204 -41.78 20.54 -12.16
CA ALA A 204 -40.92 21.68 -11.88
C ALA A 204 -39.75 21.72 -12.90
N PRO A 205 -39.33 22.90 -13.37
CA PRO A 205 -38.21 23.01 -14.30
C PRO A 205 -36.88 22.71 -13.60
N ILE A 206 -36.10 21.83 -14.22
CA ILE A 206 -34.71 21.53 -13.86
C ILE A 206 -33.85 22.74 -14.23
N ALA A 207 -33.30 23.43 -13.23
CA ALA A 207 -32.27 24.44 -13.42
C ALA A 207 -30.94 23.76 -13.75
N VAL A 208 -30.40 24.08 -14.92
CA VAL A 208 -29.06 23.68 -15.36
C VAL A 208 -28.10 24.80 -14.94
N GLU A 209 -27.33 24.60 -13.88
CA GLU A 209 -26.19 25.46 -13.58
C GLU A 209 -25.03 25.11 -14.51
N SER A 210 -24.68 26.06 -15.37
CA SER A 210 -23.47 26.04 -16.20
C SER A 210 -22.24 26.31 -15.32
N ILE A 211 -21.39 25.31 -15.17
CA ILE A 211 -20.05 25.49 -14.62
C ILE A 211 -19.16 25.98 -15.78
N THR A 212 -18.81 27.26 -15.75
CA THR A 212 -17.78 27.84 -16.62
C THR A 212 -16.39 27.42 -16.15
N ALA A 213 -15.53 27.17 -17.15
CA ALA A 213 -14.14 26.73 -17.05
C ALA A 213 -13.19 27.73 -16.36
#